data_AF-A0A945MY41-F1
#
_entry.id   AF-A0A945MY41-F1
#
_cell.length_a   1.000
_cell.length_b   1.000
_cell.length_c   1.000
_cell.angle_alpha   90.00
_cell.angle_beta   90.00
_cell.angle_gamma   90.00
#
_symmetry.space_group_name_H-M   'P 1'
#
loop_
_entity.id
_entity.type
_entity.pdbx_description
1 polymer ?
#
loop_
_entity_poly.entity_id
_entity_poly.type
_entity_poly.pdbx_seq_one_letter_code
_entity_poly.pdbx_strand_id
1 'polypeptide(L)' 'ILSPGKSIQIANPITRDARLLLVAGRPLKEPIVRHGPFVMNSDSEIRQAIDDFRAGRL' A
#
# COMPACT_ATOMS: atom_id res chain seq x y z
N ILE A 1 -2.61 6.76 -11.34
CA ILE A 1 -1.34 6.01 -11.48
C ILE A 1 -0.49 6.81 -12.45
N LEU A 2 0.76 7.15 -12.08
CA LEU A 2 1.66 7.87 -12.97
C LEU A 2 2.09 6.96 -14.13
N SER A 3 2.18 7.50 -15.34
CA SER A 3 2.65 6.78 -16.51
C SER A 3 4.16 6.49 -16.42
N PRO A 4 4.69 5.56 -17.24
CA PRO A 4 6.13 5.39 -17.38
C PRO A 4 6.83 6.71 -17.68
N GLY A 5 7.94 6.97 -17.01
CA GLY A 5 8.70 8.22 -17.13
C GLY A 5 9.86 8.24 -16.14
N LYS A 6 10.85 9.09 -16.39
CA LYS A 6 12.02 9.26 -15.52
C LYS A 6 11.86 10.37 -14.48
N SER A 7 10.93 11.29 -14.70
CA SER A 7 10.70 12.46 -13.87
C SER A 7 9.22 12.81 -13.80
N ILE A 8 8.85 13.56 -12.77
CA ILE A 8 7.52 14.12 -12.57
C ILE A 8 7.72 15.63 -12.41
N GLN A 9 6.87 16.42 -13.07
CA GLN A 9 6.80 17.87 -12.86
C GLN A 9 5.51 18.19 -12.10
N ILE A 10 5.62 19.02 -11.07
CA ILE A 10 4.49 19.50 -10.28
C ILE A 10 4.55 21.03 -10.33
N ALA A 11 3.45 21.66 -10.72
CA ALA A 11 3.31 23.11 -10.76
C ALA A 11 2.04 23.52 -10.01
N ASN A 12 2.15 24.59 -9.21
CA ASN A 12 1.01 25.21 -8.53
C ASN A 12 0.82 26.63 -9.08
N PRO A 13 -0.10 26.85 -10.03
CA PRO A 13 -0.25 28.14 -10.71
C PRO A 13 -1.04 29.19 -9.90
N ILE A 14 -1.52 28.84 -8.71
CA ILE A 14 -2.31 29.72 -7.84
C ILE A 14 -1.51 30.14 -6.60
N THR A 15 -1.85 31.30 -6.02
CA THR A 15 -1.16 31.90 -4.85
C THR A 15 -1.48 31.23 -3.51
N ARG A 16 -2.23 30.12 -3.50
CA ARG A 16 -2.53 29.36 -2.28
C ARG A 16 -1.55 28.21 -2.11
N ASP A 17 -1.25 27.88 -0.86
CA ASP A 17 -0.33 26.80 -0.53
C ASP A 17 -0.87 25.43 -0.96
N ALA A 18 0.03 24.61 -1.51
CA ALA A 18 -0.22 23.20 -1.80
C ALA A 18 0.57 22.32 -0.84
N ARG A 19 -0.09 21.27 -0.31
CA ARG A 19 0.55 20.22 0.49
C ARG A 19 0.36 18.89 -0.22
N LEU A 20 1.44 18.15 -0.46
CA LEU A 20 1.43 16.91 -1.21
C LEU A 20 2.38 15.87 -0.61
N LEU A 21 2.03 14.60 -0.80
CA LEU A 21 2.86 13.45 -0.49
C LEU A 21 3.03 12.63 -1.78
N LEU A 22 4.27 12.51 -2.25
CA LEU A 22 4.62 11.65 -3.37
C LEU A 22 5.25 10.36 -2.84
N VAL A 23 4.61 9.22 -3.11
CA VAL A 23 5.13 7.89 -2.78
C VAL A 23 5.34 7.11 -4.07
N ALA A 24 6.55 6.57 -4.23
CA ALA A 24 6.90 5.67 -5.32
C ALA A 24 7.59 4.43 -4.75
N GLY A 25 7.33 3.28 -5.36
CA GLY A 25 7.91 2.01 -4.95
C GLY A 25 7.99 1.05 -6.12
N ARG A 26 8.94 0.11 -6.07
CA ARG A 26 9.00 -0.98 -7.03
C ARG A 26 7.87 -1.97 -6.70
N PRO A 27 7.05 -2.40 -7.68
CA PRO A 27 6.07 -3.45 -7.44
C PRO A 27 6.75 -4.72 -6.93
N LEU A 28 6.24 -5.29 -5.83
CA LEU A 28 6.75 -6.55 -5.26
C LEU A 28 6.44 -7.76 -6.16
N LYS A 29 5.38 -7.68 -6.96
CA LYS A 29 4.90 -8.77 -7.84
C LYS A 29 4.56 -10.07 -7.10
N GLU A 30 4.18 -9.95 -5.84
CA GLU A 30 3.69 -11.07 -5.04
C GLU A 30 2.17 -11.09 -5.04
N PRO A 31 1.54 -12.26 -4.82
CA PRO A 31 0.10 -12.30 -4.58
C PRO A 31 -0.26 -11.45 -3.36
N ILE A 32 -1.40 -10.77 -3.46
CA ILE A 32 -1.94 -9.95 -2.37
C ILE A 32 -3.30 -10.53 -2.01
N VAL A 33 -3.40 -11.10 -0.81
CA VAL A 33 -4.65 -11.55 -0.20
C VAL A 33 -4.93 -10.65 0.99
N ARG A 34 -6.13 -10.07 1.04
CA ARG A 34 -6.52 -9.12 2.10
C ARG A 34 -7.81 -9.55 2.78
N HIS A 35 -7.80 -9.58 4.11
CA HIS A 35 -8.99 -9.79 4.92
C HIS A 35 -8.99 -8.84 6.12
N GLY A 36 -9.86 -7.82 6.07
CA GLY A 36 -9.91 -6.78 7.10
C GLY A 36 -8.55 -6.07 7.27
N PRO A 37 -7.97 -6.05 8.48
CA PRO A 37 -6.68 -5.41 8.74
C PRO A 37 -5.47 -6.26 8.29
N PHE A 38 -5.68 -7.50 7.84
CA PHE A 38 -4.60 -8.41 7.48
C PHE A 38 -4.36 -8.44 5.97
N VAL A 39 -3.09 -8.35 5.58
CA VAL A 39 -2.61 -8.48 4.20
C VAL A 39 -1.47 -9.49 4.20
N MET A 40 -1.62 -10.57 3.43
CA MET A 40 -0.65 -11.67 3.31
C MET A 40 -0.54 -12.12 1.84
N ASN A 41 0.27 -13.14 1.56
CA ASN A 41 0.46 -13.67 0.21
C ASN A 41 -0.47 -14.86 -0.12
N SER A 42 -1.16 -15.44 0.87
CA SER A 42 -2.08 -16.58 0.68
C SER A 42 -3.28 -16.61 1.63
N ASP A 43 -4.35 -17.33 1.27
CA ASP A 43 -5.53 -17.54 2.14
C ASP A 43 -5.21 -18.36 3.39
N SER A 44 -4.21 -19.24 3.35
CA SER A 44 -3.73 -19.97 4.54
C SER A 44 -3.08 -19.03 5.55
N GLU A 45 -2.25 -18.10 5.11
CA GLU A 45 -1.61 -17.11 5.98
C GLU A 45 -2.63 -16.14 6.58
N ILE A 46 -3.66 -15.76 5.83
CA ILE A 46 -4.77 -14.96 6.37
C ILE A 46 -5.50 -15.71 7.48
N ARG A 47 -5.83 -16.99 7.28
CA ARG A 47 -6.50 -17.81 8.32
C ARG A 47 -5.64 -17.91 9.57
N GLN A 48 -4.34 -18.18 9.41
CA GLN A 48 -3.39 -18.22 10.51
C GLN A 48 -3.34 -16.87 11.26
N ALA A 49 -3.22 -15.75 10.55
CA ALA A 49 -3.17 -14.42 11.15
C ALA A 49 -4.43 -14.09 11.97
N ILE A 50 -5.61 -14.49 11.48
CA ILE A 50 -6.88 -14.33 12.20
C ILE A 50 -6.90 -15.18 13.48
N ASP A 51 -6.44 -16.42 13.40
CA ASP A 51 -6.42 -17.32 14.56
C ASP A 51 -5.39 -16.87 15.61
N ASP A 52 -4.25 -16.34 15.20
CA ASP A 52 -3.25 -15.74 16.10
C ASP A 52 -3.77 -14.47 16.76
N PHE A 53 -4.48 -13.61 16.01
CA PHE A 53 -5.14 -12.44 16.58
C PHE A 53 -6.18 -12.84 17.63
N ARG A 54 -7.05 -13.80 17.31
CA ARG A 54 -8.10 -14.30 18.23
C ARG A 54 -7.53 -14.93 19.49
N ALA A 55 -6.36 -15.55 19.37
CA ALA A 55 -5.67 -16.16 20.51
C ALA A 55 -4.78 -15.19 21.30
N GLY A 56 -4.70 -13.91 20.90
CA GLY A 56 -3.85 -12.91 21.56
C GLY A 56 -2.35 -13.14 21.39
N ARG A 57 -1.93 -13.76 20.28
CA ARG A 57 -0.52 -14.07 19.96
C ARG A 57 0.12 -13.07 18.98
N LEU A 58 -0.57 -11.98 18.65
CA LEU A 58 -0.07 -10.88 17.82
C LEU A 58 0.44 -9.71 18.67
#